data_AF-A0A315AP72-F1
#
_entry.id   AF-A0A315AP72-F1
#
_cell.length_a   1.000
_cell.length_b   1.000
_cell.length_c   1.000
_cell.angle_alpha   90.00
_cell.angle_beta   90.00
_cell.angle_gamma   90.00
#
_symmetry.space_group_name_H-M   'P 1'
#
loop_
_entity.id
_entity.type
_entity.pdbx_description
1 polymer ?
#
loop_
_entity_poly.entity_id
_entity_poly.type
_entity_poly.pdbx_seq_one_letter_code
_entity_poly.pdbx_strand_id
1 'polypeptide(L)'
;MYQHKKHIERYKKACSDSSGSTSITEINAQYYQQESAKLRQQIQMLQNSNRHLMGDALSTLSVKELKQLENRLERGINRIRSKKHEMLLAEIEYLQKKEIELENENVCLRTKISEVERLQQANMVGPELNAIQALASRNFFSQNMMEGGATYPQQDKKILHIG
;
A
#
# COMPACT_ATOMS: atom_id res chain seq x y z
N MET A 1 -80.20 39.89 -34.99
CA MET A 1 -78.74 40.12 -34.83
C MET A 1 -78.28 40.30 -33.38
N TYR A 2 -78.98 41.05 -32.53
CA TYR A 2 -78.51 41.35 -31.15
C TYR A 2 -78.32 40.12 -30.24
N GLN A 3 -79.23 39.14 -30.31
CA GLN A 3 -79.18 37.95 -29.44
C GLN A 3 -78.02 37.01 -29.74
N HIS A 4 -77.62 36.91 -31.01
CA HIS A 4 -76.48 36.08 -31.41
C HIS A 4 -75.16 36.65 -30.88
N LYS A 5 -74.99 37.98 -30.97
CA LYS A 5 -73.83 38.68 -30.41
C LYS A 5 -73.74 38.52 -28.89
N LYS A 6 -74.89 38.61 -28.19
CA LYS A 6 -74.98 38.38 -26.74
C LYS A 6 -74.64 36.93 -26.34
N HIS A 7 -74.94 35.96 -27.18
CA HIS A 7 -74.58 34.55 -26.94
C HIS A 7 -73.09 34.29 -27.18
N ILE A 8 -72.50 34.88 -28.23
CA ILE A 8 -71.06 34.81 -28.49
C ILE A 8 -70.27 35.41 -27.33
N GLU A 9 -70.67 36.59 -26.83
CA GLU A 9 -70.00 37.25 -25.71
C GLU A 9 -70.08 36.44 -24.41
N ARG A 10 -71.24 35.83 -24.12
CA ARG A 10 -71.37 34.92 -22.95
C ARG A 10 -70.50 33.68 -23.07
N TYR A 11 -70.40 33.10 -24.27
CA TYR A 11 -69.57 31.92 -24.51
C TYR A 11 -68.08 32.26 -24.39
N LYS A 12 -67.65 33.37 -24.99
CA LYS A 12 -66.28 33.91 -24.85
C LYS A 12 -65.90 34.13 -23.38
N LYS A 13 -66.81 34.72 -22.60
CA LYS A 13 -66.60 34.97 -21.18
C LYS A 13 -66.47 33.67 -20.37
N ALA A 14 -67.36 32.71 -20.59
CA ALA A 14 -67.29 31.40 -19.94
C ALA A 14 -66.00 30.62 -20.29
N CYS A 15 -65.49 30.74 -21.53
CA CYS A 15 -64.21 30.14 -21.91
C CYS A 15 -62.99 30.87 -21.32
N SER A 16 -63.09 32.19 -21.10
CA SER A 16 -62.04 33.00 -20.47
C SER A 16 -61.91 32.69 -18.98
N ASP A 17 -63.04 32.43 -18.33
CA ASP A 17 -63.10 32.12 -16.88
C ASP A 17 -62.51 30.72 -16.56
N SER A 18 -62.43 29.81 -17.56
CA SER A 18 -61.71 28.53 -17.45
C SER A 18 -60.18 28.68 -17.37
N SER A 19 -59.63 29.86 -17.66
CA SER A 19 -58.21 30.16 -17.53
C SER A 19 -57.76 30.41 -16.08
N GLY A 20 -58.67 30.30 -15.10
CA GLY A 20 -58.35 30.42 -13.67
C GLY A 20 -57.68 29.19 -13.05
N SER A 21 -57.57 28.07 -13.77
CA SER A 21 -56.79 26.92 -13.33
C SER A 21 -55.40 26.98 -13.95
N THR A 22 -54.39 27.31 -13.15
CA THR A 22 -52.98 27.15 -13.51
C THR A 22 -52.79 25.76 -14.13
N SER A 23 -52.24 25.70 -15.35
CA SER A 23 -52.06 24.43 -16.05
C SER A 23 -51.14 23.52 -15.24
N ILE A 24 -51.35 22.20 -15.29
CA ILE A 24 -50.44 21.21 -14.67
C ILE A 24 -48.99 21.47 -15.12
N THR A 25 -48.79 21.90 -16.37
CA THR A 25 -47.48 22.29 -16.90
C THR A 25 -46.87 23.50 -16.19
N GLU A 26 -47.67 24.51 -15.86
CA GLU A 26 -47.23 25.71 -15.15
C GLU A 26 -46.91 25.41 -13.68
N ILE A 27 -47.72 24.56 -13.03
CA ILE A 27 -47.46 24.07 -11.66
C ILE A 27 -46.13 23.30 -11.62
N ASN A 28 -45.92 22.40 -12.58
CA ASN A 28 -44.67 21.64 -12.68
C ASN A 28 -43.46 22.55 -12.96
N ALA A 29 -43.61 23.55 -13.83
CA ALA A 29 -42.56 24.52 -14.11
C ALA A 29 -42.18 25.32 -12.85
N GLN A 30 -43.16 25.80 -12.10
CA GLN A 30 -42.94 26.50 -10.82
C GLN A 30 -42.27 25.60 -9.78
N TYR A 31 -42.70 24.34 -9.68
CA TYR A 31 -42.07 23.35 -8.80
C TYR A 31 -40.59 23.16 -9.11
N TYR A 32 -40.24 22.90 -10.39
CA TYR A 32 -38.84 22.72 -10.78
C TYR A 32 -38.02 24.01 -10.63
N GLN A 33 -38.63 25.17 -10.86
CA GLN A 33 -37.96 26.46 -10.61
C GLN A 33 -37.63 26.62 -9.12
N GLN A 34 -38.55 26.25 -8.23
CA GLN A 34 -38.33 26.28 -6.79
C GLN A 34 -37.24 25.30 -6.35
N GLU A 35 -37.27 24.04 -6.82
CA GLU A 35 -36.22 23.07 -6.51
C GLU A 35 -34.86 23.50 -7.02
N SER A 36 -34.81 24.05 -8.23
CA SER A 36 -33.59 24.60 -8.80
C SER A 36 -33.04 25.77 -7.96
N ALA A 37 -33.91 26.62 -7.41
CA ALA A 37 -33.51 27.70 -6.51
C ALA A 37 -32.95 27.16 -5.18
N LYS A 38 -33.59 26.14 -4.59
CA LYS A 38 -33.09 25.48 -3.37
C LYS A 38 -31.72 24.86 -3.59
N LEU A 39 -31.52 24.16 -4.71
CA LEU A 39 -30.23 23.56 -5.05
C LEU A 39 -29.13 24.61 -5.23
N ARG A 40 -29.42 25.72 -5.92
CA ARG A 40 -28.48 26.84 -6.06
C ARG A 40 -28.07 27.41 -4.69
N GLN A 41 -29.02 27.59 -3.78
CA GLN A 41 -28.74 28.06 -2.44
C GLN A 41 -27.85 27.07 -1.68
N GLN A 42 -28.12 25.76 -1.76
CA GLN A 42 -27.28 24.73 -1.14
C GLN A 42 -25.85 24.75 -1.67
N ILE A 43 -25.67 24.87 -2.98
CA ILE A 43 -24.36 24.99 -3.62
C ILE A 43 -23.61 26.21 -3.06
N GLN A 44 -24.28 27.37 -3.01
CA GLN A 44 -23.67 28.59 -2.48
C GLN A 44 -23.26 28.46 -1.01
N MET A 45 -24.10 27.84 -0.18
CA MET A 45 -23.77 27.57 1.23
C MET A 45 -22.54 26.65 1.37
N LEU A 46 -22.46 25.59 0.57
CA LEU A 46 -21.31 24.68 0.56
C LEU A 46 -20.03 25.36 0.09
N GLN A 47 -20.11 26.18 -0.96
CA GLN A 47 -18.97 26.96 -1.46
C GLN A 47 -18.46 27.95 -0.41
N ASN A 48 -19.36 28.64 0.28
CA ASN A 48 -18.99 29.52 1.39
C ASN A 48 -18.34 28.74 2.53
N SER A 49 -18.89 27.58 2.90
CA SER A 49 -18.30 26.73 3.93
C SER A 49 -16.88 26.28 3.55
N ASN A 50 -16.65 25.90 2.29
CA ASN A 50 -15.31 25.54 1.80
C ASN A 50 -14.34 26.71 1.86
N ARG A 51 -14.75 27.92 1.45
CA ARG A 51 -13.91 29.12 1.58
C ARG A 51 -13.49 29.35 3.02
N HIS A 52 -14.42 29.29 3.96
CA HIS A 52 -14.11 29.44 5.38
C HIS A 52 -13.15 28.36 5.88
N LEU A 53 -13.34 27.09 5.49
CA LEU A 53 -12.42 26.00 5.86
C LEU A 53 -11.00 26.19 5.29
N MET A 54 -10.89 26.86 4.14
CA MET A 54 -9.61 27.23 3.53
C MET A 54 -8.98 28.49 4.14
N GLY A 55 -9.67 29.16 5.07
CA GLY A 55 -9.19 30.39 5.71
C GLY A 55 -9.57 31.67 4.97
N ASP A 56 -10.45 31.60 3.96
CA ASP A 56 -10.92 32.75 3.19
C ASP A 56 -12.21 33.35 3.76
N ALA A 57 -12.47 34.63 3.44
CA ALA A 57 -13.71 35.36 3.78
C ALA A 57 -14.10 35.34 5.28
N LEU A 58 -13.13 35.13 6.17
CA LEU A 58 -13.34 34.99 7.61
C LEU A 58 -13.92 36.24 8.29
N SER A 59 -13.70 37.42 7.71
CA SER A 59 -14.25 38.69 8.22
C SER A 59 -15.78 38.74 8.19
N THR A 60 -16.43 37.82 7.46
CA THR A 60 -17.90 37.70 7.41
C THR A 60 -18.47 36.87 8.56
N LEU A 61 -17.62 36.19 9.34
CA LEU A 61 -18.03 35.31 10.43
C LEU A 61 -18.00 36.06 11.76
N SER A 62 -18.97 35.77 12.62
CA SER A 62 -18.93 36.18 14.02
C SER A 62 -17.85 35.41 14.79
N VAL A 63 -17.46 35.93 15.97
CA VAL A 63 -16.52 35.27 16.88
C VAL A 63 -16.97 33.84 17.24
N LYS A 64 -18.29 33.64 17.43
CA LYS A 64 -18.86 32.32 17.73
C LYS A 64 -18.67 31.35 16.56
N GLU A 65 -18.93 31.79 15.34
CA GLU A 65 -18.76 30.98 14.13
C GLU A 65 -17.29 30.67 13.85
N LEU A 66 -16.39 31.63 14.07
CA LEU A 66 -14.94 31.41 14.00
C LEU A 66 -14.49 30.34 14.99
N LYS A 67 -14.99 30.39 16.24
CA LYS A 67 -14.66 29.36 17.23
C LYS A 67 -15.17 27.98 16.83
N GLN A 68 -16.36 27.90 16.22
CA GLN A 68 -16.88 26.64 15.69
C GLN A 68 -16.05 26.11 14.52
N LEU A 69 -15.62 26.99 13.62
CA LEU A 69 -14.74 26.66 12.49
C LEU A 69 -13.40 26.13 12.98
N GLU A 70 -12.75 26.81 13.93
CA GLU A 70 -11.50 26.38 14.56
C GLU A 70 -11.63 24.98 15.16
N ASN A 71 -12.64 24.74 16.00
CA ASN A 71 -12.89 23.42 16.60
C ASN A 71 -13.14 22.32 15.56
N ARG A 72 -13.74 22.67 14.41
CA ARG A 72 -13.97 21.72 13.31
C ARG A 72 -12.65 21.39 12.60
N LEU A 73 -11.81 22.39 12.34
CA LEU A 73 -10.49 22.21 11.73
C LEU A 73 -9.55 21.41 12.65
N GLU A 74 -9.51 21.73 13.94
CA GLU A 74 -8.68 21.03 14.92
C GLU A 74 -9.02 19.53 14.99
N ARG A 75 -10.31 19.19 15.07
CA ARG A 75 -10.76 17.79 15.03
C ARG A 75 -10.37 17.10 13.73
N GLY A 76 -10.51 17.77 12.58
CA GLY A 76 -10.10 17.24 11.29
C GLY A 76 -8.61 16.96 11.21
N ILE A 77 -7.78 17.92 11.64
CA ILE A 77 -6.31 17.81 11.67
C ILE A 77 -5.89 16.66 12.59
N ASN A 78 -6.47 16.56 13.78
CA ASN A 78 -6.15 15.48 14.72
C ASN A 78 -6.48 14.11 14.11
N ARG A 79 -7.64 13.96 13.46
CA ARG A 79 -8.03 12.71 12.78
C ARG A 79 -7.06 12.35 11.64
N ILE A 80 -6.66 13.33 10.83
CA ILE A 80 -5.66 13.11 9.75
C ILE A 80 -4.32 12.69 10.34
N ARG A 81 -3.86 13.36 11.40
CA ARG A 81 -2.57 13.06 12.05
C ARG A 81 -2.56 11.64 12.63
N SER A 82 -3.61 11.27 13.36
CA SER A 82 -3.76 9.90 13.89
C SER A 82 -3.73 8.86 12.77
N LYS A 83 -4.48 9.09 11.68
CA LYS A 83 -4.51 8.13 10.57
C LYS A 83 -3.15 8.00 9.87
N LYS A 84 -2.45 9.12 9.65
CA LYS A 84 -1.09 9.11 9.10
C LYS A 84 -0.13 8.36 10.00
N HIS A 85 -0.22 8.57 11.32
CA HIS A 85 0.62 7.88 12.29
C HIS A 85 0.39 6.37 12.28
N GLU A 86 -0.86 5.91 12.32
CA GLU A 86 -1.20 4.49 12.19
C GLU A 86 -0.63 3.86 10.90
N MET A 87 -0.77 4.56 9.77
CA MET A 87 -0.25 4.07 8.49
C MET A 87 1.27 3.98 8.47
N LEU A 88 1.97 4.97 9.04
CA LEU A 88 3.43 4.96 9.14
C LEU A 88 3.92 3.83 10.03
N LEU A 89 3.26 3.57 11.16
CA LEU A 89 3.61 2.44 12.03
C LEU A 89 3.44 1.11 11.30
N ALA A 90 2.32 0.92 10.60
CA ALA A 90 2.09 -0.29 9.81
C ALA A 90 3.15 -0.49 8.71
N GLU A 91 3.58 0.59 8.06
CA GLU A 91 4.64 0.53 7.03
C GLU A 91 6.00 0.19 7.66
N ILE A 92 6.34 0.77 8.82
CA ILE A 92 7.57 0.46 9.54
C ILE A 92 7.59 -1.03 9.94
N GLU A 93 6.51 -1.54 10.52
CA GLU A 93 6.40 -2.95 10.91
C GLU A 93 6.56 -3.89 9.69
N TYR A 94 5.92 -3.54 8.58
CA TYR A 94 6.05 -4.30 7.32
C TYR A 94 7.50 -4.34 6.83
N LEU A 95 8.18 -3.18 6.80
CA LEU A 95 9.56 -3.07 6.33
C LEU A 95 10.53 -3.81 7.24
N GLN A 96 10.36 -3.73 8.57
CA GLN A 96 11.17 -4.48 9.53
C GLN A 96 11.04 -6.00 9.35
N LYS A 97 9.82 -6.49 9.14
CA LYS A 97 9.60 -7.91 8.86
C LYS A 97 10.30 -8.33 7.56
N LYS A 98 10.19 -7.50 6.52
CA LYS A 98 10.82 -7.76 5.22
C LYS A 98 12.35 -7.74 5.30
N GLU A 99 12.93 -6.84 6.09
CA GLU A 99 14.36 -6.80 6.37
C GLU A 99 14.84 -8.13 6.98
N ILE A 100 14.17 -8.60 8.02
CA ILE A 100 14.50 -9.89 8.67
C ILE A 100 14.38 -11.06 7.68
N GLU A 101 13.34 -11.10 6.87
CA GLU A 101 13.16 -12.15 5.84
C GLU A 101 14.32 -12.17 4.84
N LEU A 102 14.73 -10.99 4.34
CA LEU A 102 15.83 -10.84 3.40
C LEU A 102 17.19 -11.16 4.03
N GLU A 103 17.42 -10.78 5.29
CA GLU A 103 18.64 -11.14 6.03
C GLU A 103 18.75 -12.66 6.18
N ASN A 104 17.67 -13.33 6.55
CA ASN A 104 17.63 -14.79 6.66
C ASN A 104 17.92 -15.48 5.32
N GLU A 105 17.32 -14.99 4.23
CA GLU A 105 17.60 -15.48 2.88
C GLU A 105 19.07 -15.27 2.49
N ASN A 106 19.62 -14.09 2.81
CA ASN A 106 21.01 -13.75 2.52
C ASN A 106 22.00 -14.69 3.24
N VAL A 107 21.76 -14.96 4.53
CA VAL A 107 22.56 -15.90 5.33
C VAL A 107 22.49 -17.32 4.75
N CYS A 108 21.30 -17.78 4.36
CA CYS A 108 21.11 -19.09 3.73
C CYS A 108 21.92 -19.20 2.42
N LEU A 109 21.85 -18.18 1.57
CA LEU A 109 22.59 -18.15 0.30
C LEU A 109 24.11 -18.13 0.53
N ARG A 110 24.61 -17.32 1.46
CA ARG A 110 26.05 -17.28 1.80
C ARG A 110 26.56 -18.62 2.32
N THR A 111 25.76 -19.30 3.13
CA THR A 111 26.08 -20.64 3.62
C THR A 111 26.20 -21.64 2.48
N LYS A 112 25.22 -21.63 1.55
CA LYS A 112 25.26 -22.50 0.35
C LYS A 112 26.45 -22.21 -0.55
N ILE A 113 26.79 -20.94 -0.76
CA ILE A 113 27.98 -20.55 -1.55
C ILE A 113 29.25 -21.12 -0.90
N SER A 114 29.40 -20.92 0.40
CA SER A 114 30.57 -21.41 1.15
C SER A 114 30.70 -22.95 1.08
N GLU A 115 29.57 -23.66 1.12
CA GLU A 115 29.54 -25.11 0.97
C GLU A 115 30.00 -25.56 -0.43
N VAL A 116 29.48 -24.91 -1.48
CA VAL A 116 29.86 -25.19 -2.88
C VAL A 116 31.34 -24.90 -3.11
N GLU A 117 31.86 -23.79 -2.61
CA GLU A 117 33.29 -23.44 -2.71
C GLU A 117 34.17 -24.48 -2.01
N ARG A 118 33.77 -24.95 -0.82
CA ARG A 118 34.49 -26.00 -0.10
C ARG A 118 34.46 -27.34 -0.85
N LEU A 119 33.33 -27.70 -1.47
CA LEU A 119 33.22 -28.91 -2.29
C LEU A 119 34.08 -28.81 -3.56
N GLN A 120 34.15 -27.64 -4.19
CA GLN A 120 35.02 -27.40 -5.33
C GLN A 120 36.50 -27.51 -4.94
N GLN A 121 36.92 -26.91 -3.82
CA GLN A 121 38.28 -27.05 -3.31
C GLN A 121 38.62 -28.52 -2.99
N ALA A 122 37.71 -29.25 -2.32
CA ALA A 122 37.91 -30.67 -2.04
C ALA A 122 38.04 -31.52 -3.32
N ASN A 123 37.25 -31.22 -4.36
CA ASN A 123 37.35 -31.90 -5.66
C ASN A 123 38.61 -31.54 -6.46
N MET A 124 39.23 -30.37 -6.22
CA MET A 124 40.51 -30.00 -6.83
C MET A 124 41.70 -30.64 -6.10
N VAL A 125 41.61 -30.81 -4.77
CA VAL A 125 42.65 -31.45 -3.96
C VAL A 125 42.56 -32.99 -4.02
N GLY A 126 41.38 -33.57 -4.28
CA GLY A 126 41.20 -35.03 -4.38
C GLY A 126 42.08 -35.72 -5.43
N PRO A 127 42.18 -35.21 -6.67
CA PRO A 127 43.09 -35.73 -7.69
C PRO A 127 44.57 -35.50 -7.35
N GLU A 128 44.92 -34.32 -6.83
CA GLU A 128 46.31 -33.98 -6.47
C GLU A 128 46.83 -34.77 -5.27
N LEU A 129 46.01 -34.95 -4.23
CA LEU A 129 46.36 -35.76 -3.06
C LEU A 129 46.50 -37.24 -3.44
N ASN A 130 45.62 -37.76 -4.29
CA ASN A 130 45.75 -39.12 -4.83
C ASN A 130 46.99 -39.26 -5.73
N ALA A 131 47.31 -38.25 -6.54
CA ALA A 131 48.53 -38.24 -7.35
C ALA A 131 49.79 -38.20 -6.48
N ILE A 132 49.85 -37.33 -5.47
CA ILE A 132 50.97 -37.25 -4.52
C ILE A 132 51.11 -38.56 -3.73
N GLN A 133 50.00 -39.15 -3.28
CA GLN A 133 49.98 -40.46 -2.61
C GLN A 133 50.49 -41.57 -3.55
N ALA A 134 50.11 -41.58 -4.82
CA ALA A 134 50.56 -42.54 -5.81
C ALA A 134 52.06 -42.37 -6.15
N LEU A 135 52.54 -41.12 -6.27
CA LEU A 135 53.95 -40.79 -6.48
C LEU A 135 54.80 -41.18 -5.27
N ALA A 136 54.34 -40.86 -4.06
CA ALA A 136 55.00 -41.26 -2.81
C ALA A 136 55.04 -42.79 -2.67
N SER A 137 53.95 -43.49 -2.98
CA SER A 137 53.91 -44.97 -2.99
C SER A 137 54.90 -45.55 -4.01
N ARG A 138 54.99 -44.96 -5.21
CA ARG A 138 55.93 -45.39 -6.25
C ARG A 138 57.40 -45.16 -5.86
N ASN A 139 57.70 -44.07 -5.16
CA ASN A 139 59.05 -43.78 -4.65
C ASN A 139 59.42 -44.69 -3.46
N PHE A 140 58.46 -45.06 -2.61
CA PHE A 140 58.67 -46.04 -1.54
C PHE A 140 59.06 -47.43 -2.06
N PHE A 141 58.52 -47.85 -3.22
CA PHE A 141 58.89 -49.12 -3.85
C PHE A 141 60.18 -49.05 -4.69
N SER A 142 60.61 -47.86 -5.11
CA SER A 142 61.82 -47.71 -5.94
C SER A 142 63.11 -47.57 -5.13
N GLN A 143 63.02 -47.27 -3.83
CA GLN A 143 64.16 -47.15 -2.94
C GLN A 143 64.38 -48.42 -2.08
N ASN A 144 64.15 -49.61 -2.64
CA ASN A 144 64.46 -50.90 -2.02
C ASN A 144 64.95 -51.93 -3.04
N MET A 145 65.83 -51.51 -3.96
CA MET A 145 66.55 -52.44 -4.85
C MET A 145 68.06 -52.45 -4.57
N MET A 146 68.45 -52.21 -3.33
CA MET A 146 69.68 -52.76 -2.76
C MET A 146 69.47 -53.01 -1.27
N GLU A 147 69.67 -54.28 -0.89
CA GLU A 147 70.11 -54.73 0.44
C GLU A 147 69.04 -54.97 1.53
N GLY A 148 68.54 -56.21 1.54
CA GLY A 148 68.64 -57.11 2.70
C GLY A 148 67.87 -56.80 3.99
N GLY A 149 66.87 -57.65 4.30
CA GLY A 149 66.63 -58.07 5.69
C GLY A 149 65.26 -57.78 6.30
N ALA A 150 64.38 -58.79 6.19
CA ALA A 150 63.50 -59.33 7.23
C ALA A 150 62.64 -58.42 8.16
N THR A 151 61.32 -58.69 8.08
CA THR A 151 60.34 -58.86 9.18
C THR A 151 59.84 -57.66 10.01
N TYR A 152 58.58 -57.30 9.75
CA TYR A 152 57.55 -56.76 10.66
C TYR A 152 57.20 -57.78 11.80
N PRO A 153 56.50 -57.43 12.92
CA PRO A 153 55.39 -56.46 12.96
C PRO A 153 55.13 -55.60 14.22
N GLN A 154 54.46 -54.47 13.95
CA GLN A 154 53.23 -53.95 14.58
C GLN A 154 53.21 -53.72 16.12
N GLN A 155 53.24 -52.44 16.50
CA GLN A 155 52.73 -51.97 17.80
C GLN A 155 51.26 -51.56 17.67
N ASP A 156 50.47 -52.18 18.53
CA ASP A 156 49.07 -51.90 18.76
C ASP A 156 48.96 -51.18 20.10
N LYS A 157 48.20 -50.07 20.16
CA LYS A 157 47.34 -49.58 21.26
C LYS A 157 47.45 -48.08 21.63
N LYS A 158 46.26 -47.46 21.45
CA LYS A 158 45.46 -46.67 22.41
C LYS A 158 45.70 -45.16 22.59
N ILE A 159 44.65 -44.44 22.19
CA ILE A 159 43.78 -43.51 22.98
C ILE A 159 44.48 -42.32 23.66
N LEU A 160 44.00 -41.09 23.34
CA LEU A 160 43.41 -40.21 24.34
C LEU A 160 42.57 -39.08 23.74
N HIS A 161 41.36 -38.99 24.29
CA HIS A 161 40.35 -37.95 24.18
C HIS A 161 40.87 -36.64 24.81
N ILE A 162 40.57 -35.49 24.22
CA ILE A 162 40.74 -34.19 24.89
C ILE A 162 39.39 -33.48 24.78
N GLY A 163 38.86 -33.10 25.94
CA GLY A 163 37.62 -32.35 26.10
C GLY A 163 37.75 -30.87 25.78
#